data_AF-A0A1K1P378-F1
#
_entry.id   AF-A0A1K1P378-F1
#
_cell.length_a   1.000
_cell.length_b   1.000
_cell.length_c   1.000
_cell.angle_alpha   90.00
_cell.angle_beta   90.00
_cell.angle_gamma   90.00
#
_symmetry.space_group_name_H-M   'P 1'
#
loop_
_entity.id
_entity.type
_entity.pdbx_description
1 polymer ?
#
loop_
_entity_poly.entity_id
_entity_poly.type
_entity_poly.pdbx_seq_one_letter_code
_entity_poly.pdbx_strand_id
1 'polypeptide(L)'
;MSETNENILPELSKIPEDKLTVILNEYIALMGTTKYVQYIFLAIGAIVLFYNIFIAGNTYTYSEYNNIKLIMLVVACLFGGGLILFGIVFYTKQLRVRGNLKEIAEKQKLDFKKVHKEFNVLVKDNFGGYPI
;
A
#
# COMPACT_ATOMS: atom_id res chain seq x y z
N MET A 1 1.30 3.20 -42.00
CA MET A 1 -0.05 3.69 -41.63
C MET A 1 -0.71 2.62 -40.78
N SER A 2 -0.71 2.83 -39.47
CA SER A 2 -1.55 2.19 -38.43
C SER A 2 -0.91 2.62 -37.10
N GLU A 3 -1.30 3.79 -36.62
CA GLU A 3 -2.23 4.00 -35.49
C GLU A 3 -1.45 4.23 -34.20
N THR A 4 -1.04 5.50 -34.04
CA THR A 4 -0.82 6.15 -32.76
C THR A 4 -2.09 6.02 -31.94
N ASN A 5 -2.23 4.95 -31.15
CA ASN A 5 -3.14 4.96 -30.01
C ASN A 5 -2.49 5.83 -28.94
N GLU A 6 -2.56 7.16 -29.15
CA GLU A 6 -2.61 8.06 -28.01
C GLU A 6 -3.71 7.53 -27.10
N ASN A 7 -3.33 7.12 -25.90
CA ASN A 7 -4.22 6.63 -24.87
C ASN A 7 -5.01 7.84 -24.37
N ILE A 8 -5.93 8.35 -25.19
CA ILE A 8 -6.78 9.48 -24.84
C ILE A 8 -7.62 8.96 -23.69
N LEU A 9 -7.42 9.52 -22.49
CA LEU A 9 -8.24 9.30 -21.31
C LEU A 9 -9.30 10.41 -21.30
N PRO A 10 -10.41 10.28 -22.04
CA PRO A 10 -11.30 11.38 -22.40
C PRO A 10 -12.07 11.97 -21.22
N GLU A 11 -12.22 11.24 -20.12
CA GLU A 11 -12.86 11.75 -18.91
C GLU A 11 -11.81 12.37 -17.97
N LEU A 12 -10.62 11.77 -17.89
CA LEU A 12 -9.51 12.31 -17.09
C LEU A 12 -8.94 13.61 -17.68
N SER A 13 -8.91 13.76 -19.00
CA SER A 13 -8.41 14.97 -19.70
C SER A 13 -9.32 16.19 -19.52
N LYS A 14 -10.55 15.99 -19.03
CA LYS A 14 -11.48 17.07 -18.68
C LYS A 14 -11.23 17.60 -17.27
N ILE A 15 -10.48 16.86 -16.45
CA ILE A 15 -10.14 17.25 -15.10
C ILE A 15 -8.97 18.26 -15.14
N PRO A 16 -9.09 19.40 -14.43
CA PRO A 16 -7.99 20.34 -14.28
C PRO A 16 -6.72 19.65 -13.77
N GLU A 17 -5.58 19.91 -14.42
CA GLU A 17 -4.29 19.26 -14.10
C GLU A 17 -3.87 19.48 -12.64
N ASP A 18 -4.18 20.64 -12.05
CA ASP A 18 -3.93 20.96 -10.64
C ASP A 18 -4.65 19.99 -9.71
N LYS A 19 -5.90 19.64 -10.00
CA LYS A 19 -6.70 18.69 -9.20
C LYS A 19 -6.26 17.26 -9.43
N LEU A 20 -5.91 16.90 -10.67
CA LEU A 20 -5.41 15.57 -10.98
C LEU A 20 -4.05 15.32 -10.31
N THR A 21 -3.19 16.34 -10.25
CA THR A 21 -1.89 16.30 -9.57
C THR A 21 -2.04 16.09 -8.07
N VAL A 22 -3.04 16.70 -7.43
CA VAL A 22 -3.33 16.48 -6.00
C VAL A 22 -3.69 15.01 -5.73
N ILE A 23 -4.59 14.43 -6.53
CA ILE A 23 -4.98 13.01 -6.39
C ILE A 23 -3.77 12.10 -6.65
N LEU A 24 -2.96 12.41 -7.68
CA LEU A 24 -1.76 11.64 -7.98
C LEU A 24 -0.74 11.69 -6.85
N ASN A 25 -0.52 12.84 -6.23
CA ASN A 25 0.35 12.96 -5.07
C ASN A 25 -0.15 12.15 -3.86
N GLU A 26 -1.47 12.12 -3.64
CA GLU A 26 -2.05 11.25 -2.60
C GLU A 26 -1.90 9.77 -2.93
N TYR A 27 -2.03 9.39 -4.21
CA TYR A 27 -1.77 8.03 -4.67
C TYR A 27 -0.30 7.64 -4.50
N ILE A 28 0.63 8.51 -4.87
CA ILE A 28 2.07 8.30 -4.67
C ILE A 28 2.36 8.15 -3.17
N ALA A 29 1.72 8.93 -2.31
CA ALA A 29 1.86 8.80 -0.86
C ALA A 29 1.29 7.47 -0.33
N LEU A 30 0.22 6.93 -0.92
CA LEU A 30 -0.29 5.59 -0.62
C LEU A 30 0.74 4.53 -1.03
N MET A 31 1.28 4.64 -2.25
CA MET A 31 2.27 3.72 -2.81
C MET A 31 3.61 3.76 -2.06
N GLY A 32 4.02 4.94 -1.58
CA GLY A 32 5.17 5.07 -0.69
C GLY A 32 4.96 4.29 0.62
N THR A 33 3.71 4.18 1.08
CA THR A 33 3.38 3.46 2.32
C THR A 33 3.53 1.94 2.13
N THR A 34 3.23 1.39 0.95
CA THR A 34 3.34 -0.07 0.69
C THR A 34 4.78 -0.57 0.70
N LYS A 35 5.77 0.27 0.38
CA LYS A 35 7.20 -0.09 0.50
C LYS A 35 7.58 -0.43 1.95
N TYR A 36 7.03 0.28 2.93
CA TYR A 36 7.30 0.00 4.35
C TYR A 36 6.81 -1.38 4.77
N VAL A 37 5.72 -1.88 4.19
CA VAL A 37 5.22 -3.24 4.46
C VAL A 37 6.17 -4.31 3.95
N GLN A 38 6.76 -4.09 2.78
CA GLN A 38 7.75 -5.02 2.24
C GLN A 38 8.95 -5.16 3.19
N TYR A 39 9.44 -4.04 3.74
CA TYR A 39 10.50 -4.06 4.76
C TYR A 39 10.07 -4.75 6.05
N ILE A 40 8.83 -4.53 6.50
CA ILE A 40 8.25 -5.19 7.67
C ILE A 40 8.21 -6.71 7.47
N PHE A 41 7.72 -7.21 6.33
CA PHE A 41 7.72 -8.65 6.03
C PHE A 41 9.13 -9.24 5.93
N LEU A 42 10.06 -8.50 5.31
CA LEU A 42 11.46 -8.92 5.20
C LEU A 42 12.12 -9.03 6.57
N ALA A 43 11.81 -8.11 7.50
CA ALA A 43 12.28 -8.16 8.88
C ALA A 43 11.76 -9.40 9.63
N ILE A 44 10.50 -9.80 9.44
CA ILE A 44 10.00 -11.07 10.03
C ILE A 44 10.78 -12.26 9.49
N GLY A 45 10.98 -12.31 8.17
CA GLY A 45 11.72 -13.41 7.54
C GLY A 45 13.11 -13.54 8.16
N ALA A 46 13.79 -12.41 8.38
CA ALA A 46 15.07 -12.38 9.08
C ALA A 46 14.97 -12.86 10.53
N ILE A 47 13.96 -12.42 11.30
CA ILE A 47 13.75 -12.84 12.70
C ILE A 47 13.48 -14.34 12.80
N VAL A 48 12.63 -14.88 11.92
CA VAL A 48 12.30 -16.31 11.89
C VAL A 48 13.51 -17.16 11.50
N LEU A 49 14.29 -16.72 10.50
CA LEU A 49 15.53 -17.37 10.13
C LEU A 49 16.55 -17.33 11.27
N PHE A 50 16.71 -16.18 11.92
CA PHE A 50 17.60 -16.03 13.07
C PHE A 50 17.19 -16.99 14.20
N TYR A 51 15.90 -17.04 14.53
CA TYR A 51 15.40 -17.98 15.53
C TYR A 51 15.68 -19.44 15.15
N ASN A 52 15.43 -19.82 13.90
CA ASN A 52 15.67 -21.20 13.45
C ASN A 52 17.16 -21.58 13.49
N ILE A 53 18.07 -20.69 13.08
CA ILE A 53 19.50 -21.00 13.00
C ILE A 53 20.15 -21.00 14.39
N PHE A 54 19.85 -20.00 15.23
CA PHE A 54 20.57 -19.80 16.48
C PHE A 54 19.86 -20.38 17.70
N ILE A 55 18.54 -20.55 17.65
CA ILE A 55 17.73 -20.94 18.80
C ILE A 55 17.16 -22.35 18.66
N ALA A 56 16.70 -22.78 17.48
CA ALA A 56 15.96 -24.04 17.34
C ALA A 56 16.78 -25.35 17.53
N GLY A 57 18.09 -25.29 17.78
CA GLY A 57 18.94 -26.47 17.98
C GLY A 57 19.75 -26.49 19.28
N ASN A 58 19.70 -25.43 20.08
CA ASN A 58 20.49 -25.33 21.30
C ASN A 58 19.69 -25.80 22.53
N THR A 59 20.39 -26.42 23.47
CA THR A 59 19.82 -26.78 24.77
C THR A 59 19.87 -25.56 25.68
N TYR A 60 18.70 -25.06 26.06
CA TYR A 60 18.56 -23.92 26.95
C TYR A 60 18.03 -24.38 28.31
N THR A 61 18.42 -23.68 29.37
CA THR A 61 17.79 -23.86 30.67
C THR A 61 16.33 -23.39 30.64
N TYR A 62 15.52 -23.87 31.58
CA TYR A 62 14.10 -23.49 31.68
C TYR A 62 13.88 -21.97 31.78
N SER A 63 14.76 -21.27 32.48
CA SER A 63 14.70 -19.81 32.64
C SER A 63 14.98 -19.09 31.31
N GLU A 64 16.00 -19.52 30.58
CA GLU A 64 16.35 -18.96 29.27
C GLU A 64 15.24 -19.21 28.24
N TYR A 65 14.70 -20.42 28.20
CA TYR A 65 13.59 -20.76 27.31
C TYR A 65 12.36 -19.88 27.57
N ASN A 66 12.01 -19.66 28.84
CA ASN A 66 10.87 -18.83 29.20
C ASN A 66 11.10 -17.36 28.81
N ASN A 67 12.32 -16.84 28.98
CA ASN A 67 12.69 -15.50 28.52
C ASN A 67 12.60 -15.36 27.00
N ILE A 68 13.14 -16.33 26.24
CA ILE A 68 13.07 -16.35 24.78
C ILE A 68 11.61 -16.34 24.30
N LYS A 69 10.76 -17.17 24.93
CA LYS A 69 9.33 -17.23 24.60
C LYS A 69 8.62 -15.90 24.87
N LEU A 70 8.94 -15.23 25.96
CA LEU A 70 8.35 -13.95 26.33
C LEU A 70 8.79 -12.85 25.35
N ILE A 71 10.07 -12.81 24.99
CA ILE A 71 10.61 -11.89 23.97
C ILE A 71 9.93 -12.13 22.61
N MET A 72 9.82 -13.38 22.16
CA MET A 72 9.13 -13.74 20.93
C MET A 72 7.66 -13.31 20.93
N LEU A 73 6.97 -13.45 22.07
CA LEU A 73 5.59 -13.01 22.23
C LEU A 73 5.46 -11.49 22.13
N VAL A 74 6.36 -10.73 22.76
CA VAL A 74 6.39 -9.26 22.64
C VAL A 74 6.66 -8.82 21.21
N VAL A 75 7.62 -9.45 20.53
CA VAL A 75 7.92 -9.19 19.11
C VAL A 75 6.70 -9.47 18.24
N ALA A 76 6.01 -10.59 18.47
CA ALA A 76 4.79 -10.93 17.74
C ALA A 76 3.65 -9.92 17.99
N CYS A 77 3.48 -9.44 19.23
CA CYS A 77 2.50 -8.41 19.56
C CYS A 77 2.81 -7.06 18.90
N LEU A 78 4.07 -6.61 18.94
CA LEU A 78 4.50 -5.38 18.29
C LEU A 78 4.30 -5.46 16.78
N PHE A 79 4.63 -6.62 16.20
CA PHE A 79 4.44 -6.89 14.79
C PHE A 79 2.96 -6.88 14.39
N GLY A 80 2.11 -7.61 15.13
CA GLY A 80 0.67 -7.64 14.90
C GLY A 80 0.03 -6.25 15.01
N GLY A 81 0.42 -5.49 16.04
CA GLY A 81 -0.02 -4.09 16.20
C GLY A 81 0.41 -3.20 15.03
N GLY A 82 1.66 -3.35 14.56
CA GLY A 82 2.18 -2.63 13.40
C GLY A 82 1.39 -2.93 12.11
N LEU A 83 1.03 -4.19 11.87
CA LEU A 83 0.20 -4.57 10.72
C LEU A 83 -1.20 -3.97 10.79
N ILE A 84 -1.83 -3.97 11.97
CA ILE A 84 -3.16 -3.38 12.15
C ILE A 84 -3.12 -1.88 11.87
N LEU A 85 -2.15 -1.16 12.45
CA LEU A 85 -1.97 0.27 12.20
C LEU A 85 -1.71 0.55 10.72
N PHE A 86 -0.88 -0.27 10.07
CA PHE A 86 -0.66 -0.16 8.63
C PHE A 86 -1.95 -0.33 7.84
N GLY A 87 -2.75 -1.36 8.14
CA GLY A 87 -4.02 -1.62 7.47
C GLY A 87 -4.98 -0.45 7.59
N ILE A 88 -5.08 0.15 8.77
CA ILE A 88 -5.91 1.35 9.02
C ILE A 88 -5.41 2.52 8.17
N VAL A 89 -4.11 2.83 8.22
CA VAL A 89 -3.52 3.95 7.47
C VAL A 89 -3.70 3.76 5.97
N PHE A 90 -3.46 2.54 5.46
CA PHE A 90 -3.64 2.18 4.06
C PHE A 90 -5.09 2.38 3.61
N TYR A 91 -6.05 1.84 4.37
CA TYR A 91 -7.47 1.96 4.04
C TYR A 91 -7.94 3.42 4.08
N THR A 92 -7.49 4.19 5.07
CA THR A 92 -7.86 5.62 5.19
C THR A 92 -7.34 6.44 4.01
N LYS A 93 -6.09 6.20 3.58
CA LYS A 93 -5.51 6.85 2.40
C LYS A 93 -6.20 6.41 1.10
N GLN A 94 -6.52 5.12 0.98
CA GLN A 94 -7.27 4.59 -0.17
C GLN A 94 -8.65 5.25 -0.29
N LEU A 95 -9.39 5.35 0.82
CA LEU A 95 -10.68 6.05 0.85
C LEU A 95 -10.56 7.52 0.48
N ARG A 96 -9.48 8.19 0.88
CA ARG A 96 -9.25 9.60 0.52
C ARG A 96 -9.07 9.78 -0.98
N VAL A 97 -8.21 8.97 -1.61
CA VAL A 97 -8.01 9.01 -3.07
C VAL A 97 -9.32 8.76 -3.81
N ARG A 98 -10.07 7.73 -3.40
CA ARG A 98 -11.37 7.39 -4.02
C ARG A 98 -12.45 8.46 -3.77
N GLY A 99 -12.46 9.06 -2.58
CA GLY A 99 -13.35 10.14 -2.21
C GLY A 99 -13.11 11.40 -3.03
N ASN A 100 -11.84 11.80 -3.17
CA ASN A 100 -11.43 12.94 -3.99
C ASN A 100 -11.75 12.71 -5.48
N LEU A 101 -11.54 11.49 -5.98
CA LEU A 101 -11.95 11.11 -7.34
C LEU A 101 -13.46 11.25 -7.55
N LYS A 102 -14.25 10.82 -6.57
CA LYS A 102 -15.71 10.90 -6.61
C LYS A 102 -16.20 12.35 -6.58
N GLU A 103 -15.63 13.17 -5.71
CA GLU A 103 -15.98 14.59 -5.60
C GLU A 103 -15.66 15.36 -6.89
N ILE A 104 -14.53 15.05 -7.53
CA ILE A 104 -14.15 15.67 -8.81
C ILE A 104 -15.04 15.19 -9.96
N ALA A 105 -15.37 13.90 -10.00
CA ALA A 105 -16.32 13.37 -10.98
C ALA A 105 -17.71 14.00 -10.84
N GLU A 106 -18.22 14.14 -9.62
CA GLU A 106 -19.52 14.79 -9.35
C GLU A 106 -19.49 16.28 -9.73
N LYS A 107 -18.43 17.02 -9.37
CA LYS A 107 -18.29 18.45 -9.71
C LYS A 107 -18.24 18.70 -11.22
N GLN A 108 -17.73 17.75 -12.00
CA GLN A 108 -17.63 17.85 -13.45
C GLN A 108 -18.73 17.11 -14.21
N LYS A 109 -19.71 16.52 -13.51
CA LYS A 109 -20.79 15.69 -14.08
C LYS A 109 -20.24 14.56 -14.97
N LEU A 110 -19.12 13.98 -14.55
CA LEU A 110 -18.46 12.85 -15.22
C LEU A 110 -18.94 11.53 -14.60
N ASP A 111 -18.85 10.45 -15.38
CA ASP A 111 -19.20 9.13 -14.87
C ASP A 111 -18.05 8.62 -13.99
N PHE A 112 -18.27 8.60 -12.67
CA PHE A 112 -17.29 8.11 -11.71
C PHE A 112 -16.72 6.73 -12.09
N LYS A 113 -17.53 5.83 -12.66
CA LYS A 113 -17.08 4.49 -13.05
C LYS A 113 -16.06 4.55 -14.19
N LYS A 114 -16.21 5.50 -15.13
CA LYS A 114 -15.26 5.73 -16.22
C LYS A 114 -14.01 6.45 -15.72
N VAL A 115 -14.17 7.53 -14.95
CA VAL A 115 -13.06 8.28 -14.34
C VAL A 115 -12.18 7.35 -13.48
N HIS A 116 -12.78 6.48 -12.69
CA HIS A 116 -12.08 5.50 -11.86
C HIS A 116 -11.31 4.46 -12.69
N LYS A 117 -11.91 3.98 -13.79
CA LYS A 117 -11.25 3.04 -14.71
C LYS A 117 -10.07 3.69 -15.41
N GLU A 118 -10.24 4.91 -15.91
CA GLU A 118 -9.18 5.69 -16.57
C GLU A 118 -8.06 6.05 -15.59
N PHE A 119 -8.40 6.42 -14.35
CA PHE A 119 -7.41 6.67 -13.31
C PHE A 119 -6.59 5.42 -12.99
N ASN A 120 -7.23 4.25 -12.86
CA ASN A 120 -6.54 2.98 -12.64
C ASN A 120 -5.62 2.61 -13.82
N VAL A 121 -6.00 2.92 -15.05
CA VAL A 121 -5.14 2.73 -16.24
C VAL A 121 -3.93 3.67 -16.16
N LEU A 122 -4.15 4.97 -15.94
CA LEU A 122 -3.09 5.98 -15.84
C LEU A 122 -2.07 5.65 -14.74
N VAL A 123 -2.57 5.19 -13.59
CA VAL A 123 -1.76 4.81 -12.45
C VAL A 123 -0.96 3.53 -12.72
N LYS A 124 -1.57 2.55 -13.39
CA LYS A 124 -0.90 1.31 -13.78
C LYS A 124 0.22 1.59 -14.79
N ASP A 125 -0.04 2.45 -15.77
CA ASP A 125 0.92 2.75 -16.83
C ASP A 125 2.10 3.61 -16.34
N ASN A 126 1.86 4.59 -15.45
CA ASN A 126 2.93 5.49 -14.97
C ASN A 126 3.70 4.97 -13.77
N PHE A 127 3.06 4.20 -12.87
CA PHE A 127 3.65 3.81 -11.60
C PHE A 127 3.74 2.29 -11.39
N GLY A 128 3.30 1.49 -12.38
CA GLY A 128 3.24 0.03 -12.26
C GLY A 128 2.25 -0.43 -11.16
N GLY A 129 1.33 0.45 -10.77
CA GLY A 129 0.64 0.38 -9.49
C GLY A 129 -0.51 -0.60 -9.39
N TYR A 130 -0.80 -0.97 -8.14
CA TYR A 130 -2.01 -1.70 -7.79
C TYR A 130 -3.24 -0.81 -8.01
N PRO A 131 -4.27 -1.29 -8.72
CA PRO A 131 -5.51 -0.56 -8.91
C PRO A 131 -6.19 -0.32 -7.56
N ILE A 132 -6.84 0.84 -7.45
CA ILE A 132 -7.54 1.31 -6.25
C ILE A 132 -9.00 0.90 -6.29
#